data_AF-A0A521UAE9-F1
#
_entry.id   AF-A0A521UAE9-F1
#
_cell.length_a   1.000
_cell.length_b   1.000
_cell.length_c   1.000
_cell.angle_alpha   90.00
_cell.angle_beta   90.00
_cell.angle_gamma   90.00
#
_symmetry.space_group_name_H-M   'P 1'
#
loop_
_entity.id
_entity.type
_entity.pdbx_description
1 polymer ?
#
loop_
_entity_poly.entity_id
_entity_poly.type
_entity_poly.pdbx_seq_one_letter_code
_entity_poly.pdbx_strand_id
1 'polypeptide(L)'
;MTNRDPLGPARRMALFIAEIVAAASVLPPFVWNDSAVRCRRRPKNRRCSGRLRVREERTGEIAYQCSVCDRGGTVSGWRGTDYDLSSFRDERDEPRLELVLTEEEYDLLRRCLLMLDQETMALISGATFSPAGIVLRASVEDLEILEGDIASEENHTPNRRKQRTLDGILRRIAMVLRPPAPYSPLLQ
;
A
#
# COMPACT_ATOMS: atom_id res chain seq x y z
N MET A 1 8.36 -19.09 17.13
CA MET A 1 7.09 -19.68 16.66
C MET A 1 6.88 -19.26 15.20
N THR A 2 7.25 -20.12 14.25
CA THR A 2 7.14 -19.83 12.81
C THR A 2 5.71 -20.08 12.35
N ASN A 3 4.94 -19.00 12.19
CA ASN A 3 3.61 -19.04 11.59
C ASN A 3 3.76 -19.53 10.12
N ARG A 4 3.56 -20.83 9.88
CA ARG A 4 3.47 -21.41 8.54
C ARG A 4 2.07 -21.09 8.02
N ASP A 5 2.02 -20.11 7.14
CA ASP A 5 0.89 -19.82 6.26
C ASP A 5 0.49 -21.11 5.49
N PRO A 6 -0.78 -21.56 5.52
CA PRO A 6 -1.24 -22.87 5.01
C PRO A 6 -1.16 -23.03 3.48
N LEU A 7 -0.72 -22.02 2.75
CA LEU A 7 -0.73 -21.98 1.28
C LEU A 7 0.54 -22.58 0.69
N GLY A 8 0.42 -23.41 -0.35
CA GLY A 8 1.55 -24.02 -1.05
C GLY A 8 2.52 -23.02 -1.72
N PRO A 9 3.77 -23.42 -2.07
CA PRO A 9 4.77 -22.53 -2.64
C PRO A 9 4.35 -21.79 -3.92
N ALA A 10 3.60 -22.45 -4.80
CA ALA A 10 3.11 -21.85 -6.04
C ALA A 10 2.11 -20.72 -5.79
N ARG A 11 1.09 -20.94 -4.94
CA ARG A 11 0.11 -19.90 -4.59
C ARG A 11 0.78 -18.70 -3.93
N ARG A 12 1.76 -18.95 -3.06
CA ARG A 12 2.57 -17.89 -2.46
C ARG A 12 3.30 -17.06 -3.52
N MET A 13 3.84 -17.69 -4.56
CA MET A 13 4.47 -16.96 -5.67
C MET A 13 3.45 -16.13 -6.44
N ALA A 14 2.30 -16.73 -6.81
CA ALA A 14 1.24 -16.04 -7.53
C ALA A 14 0.75 -14.77 -6.79
N LEU A 15 0.50 -14.86 -5.49
CA LEU A 15 0.10 -13.69 -4.68
C LEU A 15 1.17 -12.59 -4.65
N PHE A 16 2.45 -12.95 -4.70
CA PHE A 16 3.52 -11.97 -4.74
C PHE A 16 3.65 -11.30 -6.10
N ILE A 17 3.43 -12.04 -7.19
CA ILE A 17 3.35 -11.44 -8.52
C ILE A 17 2.12 -10.51 -8.60
N ALA A 18 0.97 -10.94 -8.06
CA ALA A 18 -0.23 -10.12 -7.95
C ALA A 18 0.03 -8.79 -7.19
N GLU A 19 0.74 -8.83 -6.06
CA GLU A 19 1.16 -7.61 -5.34
C GLU A 19 2.02 -6.67 -6.19
N ILE A 20 2.95 -7.23 -6.98
CA ILE A 20 3.80 -6.44 -7.89
C ILE A 20 2.96 -5.80 -8.99
N VAL A 21 2.03 -6.56 -9.57
CA VAL A 21 1.14 -6.09 -10.63
C VAL A 21 0.23 -4.97 -10.11
N ALA A 22 -0.43 -5.18 -8.98
CA ALA A 22 -1.32 -4.18 -8.37
C ALA A 22 -0.57 -2.88 -8.06
N ALA A 23 0.63 -2.97 -7.46
CA ALA A 23 1.43 -1.78 -7.16
C ALA A 23 1.90 -1.05 -8.43
N ALA A 24 2.43 -1.78 -9.41
CA ALA A 24 2.98 -1.16 -10.63
C ALA A 24 1.91 -0.57 -11.55
N SER A 25 0.70 -1.15 -11.56
CA SER A 25 -0.39 -0.71 -12.42
C SER A 25 -1.07 0.56 -11.89
N VAL A 26 -1.22 0.72 -10.58
CA VAL A 26 -1.82 1.94 -10.01
C VAL A 26 -0.83 3.11 -9.91
N LEU A 27 0.47 2.83 -9.75
CA LEU A 27 1.51 3.86 -9.66
C LEU A 27 1.84 4.49 -11.04
N PRO A 28 2.43 5.70 -11.08
CA PRO A 28 2.81 6.35 -12.33
C PRO A 28 3.70 5.46 -13.22
N PRO A 29 3.39 5.31 -14.51
CA PRO A 29 4.12 4.44 -15.41
C PRO A 29 5.47 5.07 -15.82
N PHE A 30 6.35 4.25 -16.38
CA PHE A 30 7.63 4.67 -16.98
C PHE A 30 8.67 5.28 -16.02
N VAL A 31 8.34 5.44 -14.74
CA VAL A 31 9.24 5.85 -13.67
C VAL A 31 9.36 4.75 -12.62
N TRP A 32 10.51 4.70 -11.94
CA TRP A 32 10.68 3.80 -10.80
C TRP A 32 9.95 4.36 -9.59
N ASN A 33 9.04 3.57 -9.03
CA ASN A 33 8.31 3.91 -7.82
C ASN A 33 8.74 3.01 -6.66
N ASP A 34 9.07 3.61 -5.51
CA ASP A 34 9.35 2.87 -4.26
C ASP A 34 8.05 2.33 -3.67
N SER A 35 7.59 1.16 -4.12
CA SER A 35 6.34 0.57 -3.65
C SER A 35 6.43 0.09 -2.19
N ALA A 36 5.27 -0.09 -1.56
CA ALA A 36 5.17 -0.76 -0.28
C ALA A 36 5.35 -2.31 -0.37
N VAL A 37 5.59 -2.88 -1.55
CA VAL A 37 5.75 -4.35 -1.69
C VAL A 37 7.06 -4.81 -1.03
N ARG A 38 6.96 -5.74 -0.08
CA ARG A 38 8.14 -6.25 0.66
C ARG A 38 8.96 -7.23 -0.17
N CYS A 39 10.28 -7.15 -0.03
CA CYS A 39 11.15 -8.18 -0.57
C CYS A 39 10.95 -9.52 0.17
N ARG A 40 10.73 -10.59 -0.58
CA ARG A 40 10.55 -11.94 -0.02
C ARG A 40 11.84 -12.74 0.08
N ARG A 41 12.96 -12.18 -0.36
CA ARG A 41 14.26 -12.86 -0.29
C ARG A 41 14.71 -13.00 1.16
N ARG A 42 15.46 -14.07 1.42
CA ARG A 42 16.05 -14.35 2.72
C ARG A 42 17.56 -14.55 2.63
N PRO A 43 18.35 -13.51 2.31
CA PRO A 43 19.80 -13.64 2.28
C PRO A 43 20.30 -14.03 3.68
N LYS A 44 21.22 -15.01 3.75
CA LYS A 44 21.76 -15.53 5.02
C LYS A 44 20.68 -15.92 6.04
N ASN A 45 19.58 -16.52 5.57
CA ASN A 45 18.44 -16.96 6.38
C ASN A 45 17.67 -15.85 7.14
N ARG A 46 17.94 -14.57 6.86
CA ARG A 46 17.21 -13.43 7.44
C ARG A 46 16.33 -12.78 6.38
N ARG A 47 15.13 -12.31 6.76
CA ARG A 47 14.28 -11.57 5.82
C ARG A 47 15.02 -10.32 5.34
N CYS A 48 15.00 -10.08 4.04
CA CYS A 48 15.46 -8.82 3.48
C CYS A 48 14.60 -7.69 4.06
N SER A 49 15.24 -6.60 4.49
CA SER A 49 14.57 -5.38 4.97
C SER A 49 14.10 -4.48 3.83
N GLY A 50 14.53 -4.76 2.60
CA GLY A 50 14.19 -3.94 1.43
C GLY A 50 12.76 -4.11 0.95
N ARG A 51 12.33 -3.12 0.18
CA ARG A 51 11.08 -3.13 -0.58
C ARG A 51 11.37 -3.12 -2.07
N LEU A 52 10.36 -3.42 -2.86
CA LEU A 52 10.50 -3.44 -4.31
C LEU A 52 10.24 -2.04 -4.87
N ARG A 53 11.14 -1.60 -5.72
CA ARG A 53 10.85 -0.60 -6.73
C ARG A 53 10.12 -1.28 -7.87
N VAL A 54 9.12 -0.62 -8.44
CA VAL A 54 8.33 -1.14 -9.57
C VAL A 54 8.19 -0.08 -10.65
N ARG A 55 8.08 -0.51 -11.90
CA ARG A 55 7.88 0.34 -13.07
C ARG A 55 7.17 -0.42 -14.18
N GLU A 56 6.12 0.16 -14.73
CA GLU A 56 5.60 -0.26 -16.04
C GLU A 56 6.53 0.25 -17.16
N GLU A 57 7.03 -0.65 -17.98
CA GLU A 57 7.90 -0.36 -19.13
C GLU A 57 7.07 0.01 -20.37
N ARG A 58 7.68 0.72 -21.33
CA ARG A 58 7.01 1.09 -22.60
C ARG A 58 6.63 -0.11 -23.47
N THR A 59 7.35 -1.21 -23.34
CA THR A 59 7.04 -2.52 -23.94
C THR A 59 5.83 -3.19 -23.29
N GLY A 60 5.43 -2.68 -22.13
CA GLY A 60 4.27 -3.09 -21.38
C GLY A 60 4.52 -4.20 -20.37
N GLU A 61 5.75 -4.66 -20.17
CA GLU A 61 6.08 -5.45 -18.99
C GLU A 61 6.17 -4.58 -17.73
N ILE A 62 6.08 -5.21 -16.56
CA ILE A 62 6.44 -4.57 -15.30
C ILE A 62 7.84 -5.03 -14.92
N ALA A 63 8.76 -4.08 -14.75
CA ALA A 63 10.04 -4.32 -14.10
C ALA A 63 9.92 -4.11 -12.59
N TYR A 64 10.57 -4.96 -11.80
CA TYR A 64 10.70 -4.75 -10.35
C TYR A 64 12.11 -5.05 -9.87
N GLN A 65 12.55 -4.36 -8.82
CA GLN A 65 13.86 -4.57 -8.21
C GLN A 65 13.83 -4.20 -6.72
N CYS A 66 14.41 -5.05 -5.86
CA CYS A 66 14.58 -4.73 -4.45
C CYS A 66 15.62 -3.63 -4.25
N SER A 67 15.31 -2.62 -3.42
CA SER A 67 16.21 -1.51 -3.08
C SER A 67 17.42 -1.87 -2.21
N VAL A 68 17.49 -3.10 -1.68
CA VAL A 68 18.54 -3.53 -0.73
C VAL A 68 19.36 -4.71 -1.24
N CYS A 69 18.73 -5.70 -1.87
CA CYS A 69 19.42 -6.92 -2.30
C CYS A 69 19.52 -7.06 -3.82
N ASP A 70 19.11 -6.03 -4.56
CA ASP A 70 19.12 -5.90 -6.03
C ASP A 70 18.39 -6.99 -6.81
N ARG A 71 17.72 -7.92 -6.11
CA ARG A 71 16.93 -8.96 -6.75
C ARG A 71 15.73 -8.32 -7.42
N GLY A 72 15.63 -8.54 -8.73
CA GLY A 72 14.53 -8.09 -9.56
C GLY A 72 14.07 -9.13 -10.55
N GLY A 73 13.17 -8.71 -11.43
CA GLY A 73 12.64 -9.48 -12.53
C GLY A 73 11.64 -8.67 -13.34
N THR A 74 11.02 -9.34 -14.30
CA THR A 74 9.95 -8.78 -15.13
C THR A 74 8.68 -9.61 -14.99
N VAL A 75 7.53 -8.95 -15.15
CA VAL A 75 6.21 -9.59 -15.23
C VAL A 75 5.59 -9.19 -16.56
N SER A 76 5.22 -10.19 -17.36
CA SER A 76 4.53 -10.05 -18.64
C SER A 76 3.13 -10.66 -18.57
N GLY A 77 2.24 -10.28 -19.49
CA GLY A 77 0.89 -10.87 -19.58
C GLY A 77 -0.01 -10.56 -18.37
N TRP A 78 0.24 -9.45 -17.67
CA TRP A 78 -0.48 -9.05 -16.46
C TRP A 78 -1.73 -8.20 -16.75
N ARG A 79 -1.81 -7.59 -17.95
CA ARG A 79 -2.92 -6.71 -18.33
C ARG A 79 -4.24 -7.48 -18.39
N GLY A 80 -5.30 -6.87 -17.89
CA GLY A 80 -6.64 -7.45 -17.82
C GLY A 80 -6.81 -8.54 -16.76
N THR A 81 -5.83 -8.73 -15.86
CA THR A 81 -6.00 -9.60 -14.69
C THR A 81 -6.74 -8.85 -13.57
N ASP A 82 -7.28 -9.58 -12.58
CA ASP A 82 -7.96 -8.96 -11.42
C ASP A 82 -7.05 -8.03 -10.59
N TYR A 83 -5.74 -8.08 -10.82
CA TYR A 83 -4.74 -7.24 -10.15
C TYR A 83 -4.20 -6.12 -11.05
N ASP A 84 -4.70 -6.03 -12.29
CA ASP A 84 -4.46 -4.87 -13.15
C ASP A 84 -5.34 -3.72 -12.67
N LEU A 85 -4.72 -2.78 -11.94
CA LEU A 85 -5.38 -1.60 -11.37
C LEU A 85 -5.09 -0.35 -12.20
N SER A 86 -4.70 -0.50 -13.47
CA SER A 86 -4.38 0.63 -14.34
C SER A 86 -5.55 1.58 -14.58
N SER A 87 -6.80 1.11 -14.47
CA SER A 87 -8.00 1.96 -14.54
C SER A 87 -8.19 2.85 -13.30
N PHE A 88 -7.59 2.48 -12.17
CA PHE A 88 -7.60 3.27 -10.92
C PHE A 88 -6.36 4.14 -10.78
N ARG A 89 -5.46 4.10 -11.78
CA ARG A 89 -4.37 5.04 -11.86
C ARG A 89 -4.97 6.42 -12.02
N ASP A 90 -4.87 7.18 -10.95
CA ASP A 90 -5.42 8.52 -10.93
C ASP A 90 -4.46 9.48 -11.67
N GLU A 91 -4.87 9.86 -12.88
CA GLU A 91 -4.20 10.81 -13.77
C GLU A 91 -4.63 12.26 -13.52
N ARG A 92 -5.48 12.52 -12.51
CA ARG A 92 -5.97 13.86 -12.20
C ARG A 92 -4.91 14.66 -11.45
N ASP A 93 -4.85 15.95 -11.76
CA ASP A 93 -3.95 16.93 -11.12
C ASP A 93 -4.56 17.50 -9.82
N GLU A 94 -5.26 16.66 -9.06
CA GLU A 94 -5.94 17.04 -7.83
C GLU A 94 -4.97 16.96 -6.64
N PRO A 95 -5.06 17.90 -5.68
CA PRO A 95 -4.22 17.87 -4.49
C PRO A 95 -4.51 16.60 -3.68
N ARG A 96 -3.46 15.80 -3.46
CA ARG A 96 -3.54 14.59 -2.65
C ARG A 96 -3.06 14.81 -1.25
N LEU A 97 -3.76 14.18 -0.32
CA LEU A 97 -3.39 14.12 1.07
C LEU A 97 -2.46 12.92 1.30
N GLU A 98 -1.46 13.11 2.16
CA GLU A 98 -0.52 12.05 2.54
C GLU A 98 -0.86 11.49 3.92
N LEU A 99 -1.20 10.21 3.96
CA LEU A 99 -1.35 9.45 5.21
C LEU A 99 -0.10 8.60 5.42
N VAL A 100 0.71 8.95 6.42
CA VAL A 100 1.90 8.21 6.80
C VAL A 100 1.57 7.13 7.85
N LEU A 101 1.85 5.89 7.49
CA LEU A 101 1.61 4.69 8.29
C LEU A 101 2.92 4.02 8.69
N THR A 102 2.92 3.40 9.86
CA THR A 102 3.94 2.43 10.22
C THR A 102 3.77 1.15 9.39
N GLU A 103 4.80 0.31 9.37
CA GLU A 103 4.69 -0.98 8.69
C GLU A 103 3.60 -1.88 9.30
N GLU A 104 3.42 -1.84 10.62
CA GLU A 104 2.42 -2.65 11.32
C GLU A 104 1.00 -2.24 10.95
N GLU A 105 0.75 -0.94 10.84
CA GLU A 105 -0.54 -0.39 10.42
C GLU A 105 -0.83 -0.70 8.96
N TYR A 106 0.13 -0.48 8.07
CA TYR A 106 -0.06 -0.83 6.66
C TYR A 106 -0.29 -2.33 6.47
N ASP A 107 0.48 -3.18 7.15
CA ASP A 107 0.25 -4.64 7.13
C ASP A 107 -1.12 -5.02 7.71
N LEU A 108 -1.67 -4.23 8.63
CA LEU A 108 -3.00 -4.46 9.17
C LEU A 108 -4.08 -4.07 8.17
N LEU A 109 -4.03 -2.85 7.61
CA LEU A 109 -4.97 -2.39 6.58
C LEU A 109 -4.99 -3.37 5.41
N ARG A 110 -3.81 -3.73 4.91
CA ARG A 110 -3.66 -4.68 3.81
C ARG A 110 -4.30 -6.06 4.11
N ARG A 111 -4.25 -6.54 5.35
CA ARG A 111 -4.87 -7.82 5.72
C ARG A 111 -6.39 -7.75 5.86
N CYS A 112 -6.92 -6.59 6.20
CA CYS A 112 -8.34 -6.41 6.49
C CYS A 112 -9.11 -5.96 5.24
N LEU A 113 -8.51 -5.09 4.43
CA LEU A 113 -9.23 -4.30 3.44
C LEU A 113 -8.81 -4.56 1.98
N LEU A 114 -7.66 -5.21 1.74
CA LEU A 114 -7.16 -5.39 0.36
C LEU A 114 -8.13 -6.18 -0.55
N MET A 115 -9.01 -7.00 0.04
CA MET A 115 -9.98 -7.82 -0.68
C MET A 115 -11.41 -7.26 -0.60
N LEU A 116 -11.60 -6.04 -0.10
CA LEU A 116 -12.92 -5.44 0.08
C LEU A 116 -13.55 -5.11 -1.28
N ASP A 117 -12.87 -4.27 -2.05
CA ASP A 117 -13.25 -3.83 -3.39
C ASP A 117 -11.99 -3.38 -4.17
N GLN A 118 -12.14 -3.04 -5.46
CA GLN A 118 -11.00 -2.65 -6.30
C GLN A 118 -10.46 -1.24 -6.01
N GLU A 119 -11.28 -0.30 -5.55
CA GLU A 119 -10.88 1.07 -5.24
C GLU A 119 -9.98 1.10 -4.00
N THR A 120 -10.41 0.41 -2.94
CA THR A 120 -9.65 0.15 -1.72
C THR A 120 -8.38 -0.65 -2.03
N MET A 121 -8.46 -1.65 -2.92
CA MET A 121 -7.27 -2.40 -3.36
C MET A 121 -6.27 -1.48 -4.07
N ALA A 122 -6.72 -0.60 -4.95
CA ALA A 122 -5.88 0.36 -5.67
C ALA A 122 -5.22 1.34 -4.71
N LEU A 123 -5.97 1.90 -3.77
CA LEU A 123 -5.46 2.80 -2.73
C LEU A 123 -4.36 2.12 -1.91
N ILE A 124 -4.61 0.92 -1.38
CA ILE A 124 -3.64 0.19 -0.55
C ILE A 124 -2.42 -0.25 -1.36
N SER A 125 -2.62 -0.69 -2.60
CA SER A 125 -1.53 -1.17 -3.47
C SER A 125 -0.67 -0.02 -3.99
N GLY A 126 -1.23 1.18 -4.12
CA GLY A 126 -0.55 2.42 -4.49
C GLY A 126 0.29 3.03 -3.37
N ALA A 127 0.32 2.42 -2.19
CA ALA A 127 1.19 2.86 -1.11
C ALA A 127 2.66 2.84 -1.51
N THR A 128 3.37 3.91 -1.17
CA THR A 128 4.82 4.05 -1.41
C THR A 128 5.59 3.97 -0.11
N PHE A 129 6.86 3.62 -0.19
CA PHE A 129 7.77 3.60 0.95
C PHE A 129 8.64 4.85 0.97
N SER A 130 8.81 5.43 2.15
CA SER A 130 9.69 6.56 2.42
C SER A 130 10.45 6.34 3.74
N PRO A 131 11.47 7.16 4.04
CA PRO A 131 12.11 7.14 5.35
C PRO A 131 11.16 7.42 6.53
N ALA A 132 10.06 8.14 6.30
CA ALA A 132 9.06 8.45 7.33
C ALA A 132 8.09 7.27 7.60
N GLY A 133 7.94 6.35 6.66
CA GLY A 133 7.00 5.23 6.76
C GLY A 133 6.39 4.85 5.41
N ILE A 134 5.26 4.17 5.46
CA ILE A 134 4.45 3.83 4.29
C ILE A 134 3.46 4.97 4.04
N VAL A 135 3.54 5.58 2.86
CA VAL A 135 2.75 6.74 2.48
C VAL A 135 1.63 6.30 1.55
N LEU A 136 0.40 6.46 2.00
CA LEU A 136 -0.80 6.42 1.17
C LEU A 136 -1.10 7.82 0.67
N ARG A 137 -1.29 7.96 -0.66
CA ARG A 137 -1.68 9.23 -1.30
C ARG A 137 -3.06 9.07 -1.89
N ALA A 138 -3.97 9.92 -1.45
CA ALA A 138 -5.39 9.77 -1.72
C ALA A 138 -6.06 11.15 -1.89
N SER A 139 -7.15 11.17 -2.63
CA SER A 139 -8.07 12.31 -2.59
C SER A 139 -8.75 12.40 -1.22
N VAL A 140 -9.46 13.51 -0.98
CA VAL A 140 -10.31 13.66 0.21
C VAL A 140 -11.39 12.57 0.24
N GLU A 141 -12.04 12.33 -0.89
CA GLU A 141 -13.11 11.35 -1.04
C GLU A 141 -12.61 9.93 -0.76
N ASP A 142 -11.47 9.53 -1.33
CA ASP A 142 -10.86 8.21 -1.08
C ASP A 142 -10.51 8.02 0.41
N LEU A 143 -10.06 9.08 1.09
CA LEU A 143 -9.76 9.00 2.52
C LEU A 143 -11.01 8.92 3.39
N GLU A 144 -12.11 9.57 3.00
CA GLU A 144 -13.41 9.45 3.68
C GLU A 144 -14.00 8.03 3.52
N ILE A 145 -13.88 7.45 2.32
CA ILE A 145 -14.26 6.05 2.07
C ILE A 145 -13.41 5.11 2.96
N LEU A 146 -12.08 5.28 2.93
CA LEU A 146 -11.17 4.50 3.76
C LEU A 146 -11.45 4.67 5.27
N GLU A 147 -11.83 5.86 5.73
CA GLU A 147 -12.25 6.12 7.11
C GLU A 147 -13.47 5.23 7.47
N GLY A 148 -14.47 5.18 6.59
CA GLY A 148 -15.66 4.34 6.76
C GLY A 148 -15.34 2.85 6.84
N ASP A 149 -14.48 2.34 5.95
CA ASP A 149 -14.10 0.93 5.92
C ASP A 149 -13.30 0.51 7.15
N ILE A 150 -12.37 1.37 7.59
CA ILE A 150 -11.60 1.14 8.81
C ILE A 150 -12.52 1.17 10.05
N ALA A 151 -13.44 2.13 10.13
CA ALA A 151 -14.39 2.22 11.23
C ALA A 151 -15.31 0.98 11.30
N SER A 152 -15.76 0.49 10.14
CA SER A 152 -16.50 -0.77 10.07
C SER A 152 -15.68 -1.96 10.60
N GLU A 153 -14.42 -2.11 10.16
CA GLU A 153 -13.52 -3.18 10.64
C GLU A 153 -13.18 -3.05 12.14
N GLU A 154 -13.07 -1.82 12.64
CA GLU A 154 -12.81 -1.55 14.06
C GLU A 154 -14.01 -1.97 14.91
N ASN A 155 -15.22 -1.59 14.53
CA ASN A 155 -16.44 -1.87 15.28
C ASN A 155 -16.73 -3.36 15.39
N HIS A 156 -16.38 -4.13 14.36
CA HIS A 156 -16.66 -5.57 14.30
C HIS A 156 -15.52 -6.44 14.86
N THR A 157 -14.34 -5.88 15.17
CA THR A 157 -13.23 -6.71 15.64
C THR A 157 -13.30 -7.00 17.15
N PRO A 158 -13.30 -8.28 17.58
CA PRO A 158 -13.21 -8.61 19.01
C PRO A 158 -11.78 -8.44 19.56
N ASN A 159 -10.78 -8.20 18.70
CA ASN A 159 -9.39 -8.13 19.07
C ASN A 159 -9.01 -6.69 19.48
N ARG A 160 -8.82 -6.48 20.80
CA ARG A 160 -8.46 -5.18 21.38
C ARG A 160 -7.17 -4.56 20.82
N ARG A 161 -6.19 -5.37 20.43
CA ARG A 161 -4.95 -4.86 19.81
C ARG A 161 -5.20 -4.36 18.39
N LYS A 162 -5.97 -5.14 17.60
CA LYS A 162 -6.41 -4.71 16.26
C LYS A 162 -7.22 -3.42 16.37
N GLN A 163 -8.22 -3.39 17.25
CA GLN A 163 -9.05 -2.21 17.52
C GLN A 163 -8.21 -0.96 17.81
N ARG A 164 -7.28 -1.02 18.78
CA ARG A 164 -6.40 0.12 19.12
C ARG A 164 -5.53 0.59 17.95
N THR A 165 -5.11 -0.34 17.09
CA THR A 165 -4.30 0.02 15.91
C THR A 165 -5.17 0.73 14.87
N LEU A 166 -6.39 0.27 14.64
CA LEU A 166 -7.34 0.91 13.72
C LEU A 166 -7.78 2.29 14.22
N ASP A 167 -8.12 2.44 15.50
CA ASP A 167 -8.39 3.74 16.15
C ASP A 167 -7.23 4.72 15.95
N GLY A 168 -5.99 4.24 16.12
CA GLY A 168 -4.79 5.05 15.88
C GLY A 168 -4.62 5.51 14.42
N ILE A 169 -5.14 4.75 13.45
CA ILE A 169 -5.17 5.13 12.02
C ILE A 169 -6.30 6.12 11.76
N LEU A 170 -7.51 5.88 12.28
CA LEU A 170 -8.67 6.77 12.15
C LEU A 170 -8.37 8.18 12.66
N ARG A 171 -7.72 8.29 13.83
CA ARG A 171 -7.30 9.60 14.37
C ARG A 171 -6.35 10.34 13.41
N ARG A 172 -5.46 9.62 12.73
CA ARG A 172 -4.53 10.20 11.76
C ARG A 172 -5.25 10.62 10.48
N ILE A 173 -6.19 9.82 9.99
CA ILE A 173 -7.05 10.20 8.87
C ILE A 173 -7.82 11.48 9.21
N ALA A 174 -8.42 11.55 10.40
CA ALA A 174 -9.12 12.74 10.86
C ALA A 174 -8.22 13.99 10.91
N MET A 175 -6.97 13.85 11.38
CA MET A 175 -5.99 14.97 11.37
C MET A 175 -5.60 15.43 9.97
N VAL A 176 -5.56 14.50 9.01
CA VAL A 176 -5.18 14.79 7.62
C VAL A 176 -6.35 15.42 6.84
N LEU A 177 -7.57 14.91 7.01
CA LEU A 177 -8.80 15.44 6.41
C LEU A 177 -9.20 16.80 7.01
N ARG A 178 -8.99 16.96 8.32
CA ARG A 178 -9.43 18.12 9.09
C ARG A 178 -8.23 18.64 9.89
N PRO A 179 -7.23 19.26 9.23
CA PRO A 179 -6.06 19.77 9.93
C PRO A 179 -6.50 20.85 10.94
N PRO A 180 -5.92 20.87 12.15
CA PRO A 180 -6.22 21.93 13.10
C PRO A 180 -5.89 23.27 12.46
N ALA A 181 -6.73 24.29 12.72
CA ALA A 181 -6.52 25.62 12.17
C ALA A 181 -5.06 26.06 12.44
N PRO A 182 -4.36 26.62 11.44
CA PRO A 182 -3.00 27.10 11.65
C PRO A 182 -3.02 28.10 12.79
N TYR A 183 -2.09 27.93 13.74
CA TYR A 183 -1.90 28.87 14.83
C TYR A 183 -1.62 30.24 14.20
N SER A 184 -2.57 31.16 14.28
CA SER A 184 -2.40 32.53 13.81
C SER A 184 -1.93 33.36 15.01
N PRO A 185 -0.63 33.66 15.15
CA PRO A 185 -0.19 34.63 16.13
C PRO A 185 -0.71 35.99 15.66
N LEU A 186 -1.90 36.37 16.14
CA LEU A 186 -2.43 37.70 15.95
C LEU A 186 -1.44 38.70 16.56
N LEU A 187 -0.91 39.54 15.66
CA LEU A 187 -0.36 40.88 15.83
C LEU A 187 -0.47 41.42 17.27
N GLN A 188 0.68 41.52 17.95
CA GLN A 188 0.91 42.49 19.02
C GLN A 188 1.58 43.73 18.44
#